data_AF-A0A1Y0REY2-F1
#
_entry.id   AF-A0A1Y0REY2-F1
#
_cell.length_a   1.000
_cell.length_b   1.000
_cell.length_c   1.000
_cell.angle_alpha   90.00
_cell.angle_beta   90.00
_cell.angle_gamma   90.00
#
_symmetry.space_group_name_H-M   'P 1'
#
loop_
_entity.id
_entity.type
_entity.pdbx_description
1 polymer ?
#
loop_
_entity_poly.entity_id
_entity_poly.type
_entity_poly.pdbx_seq_one_letter_code
_entity_poly.pdbx_strand_id
1 'polypeptide(L)' 'MAFSGGCLCGAVRYECIADPVAAGHCQCVECRKTSAAGHRSKLVVPRAAVALWGELKFYFMTNS' A
#
# COMPACT_ATOMS: atom_id res chain seq x y z
N MET A 1 -15.30 8.38 2.41
CA MET A 1 -15.86 7.12 2.91
C MET A 1 -14.74 6.29 3.53
N ALA A 2 -14.95 5.74 4.73
CA ALA A 2 -13.94 4.91 5.39
C ALA A 2 -13.80 3.54 4.71
N PHE A 3 -12.58 3.03 4.62
CA PHE A 3 -12.29 1.71 4.05
C PHE A 3 -11.22 0.97 4.86
N SER A 4 -11.24 -0.35 4.81
CA SER A 4 -10.32 -1.21 5.54
C SER A 4 -9.85 -2.39 4.69
N GLY A 5 -8.76 -3.00 5.11
CA GLY A 5 -8.18 -4.15 4.41
C GLY A 5 -7.04 -4.78 5.21
N GLY A 6 -6.28 -5.66 4.57
CA GLY A 6 -5.15 -6.31 5.22
C GLY A 6 -4.35 -7.18 4.28
N CYS A 7 -3.23 -7.68 4.79
CA CYS A 7 -2.45 -8.69 4.10
C CYS A 7 -3.22 -10.01 4.06
N LEU A 8 -3.08 -10.77 2.97
CA LEU A 8 -3.72 -12.08 2.80
C LEU A 8 -3.32 -13.10 3.86
N CYS A 9 -2.15 -12.94 4.49
CA CYS A 9 -1.74 -13.80 5.61
C CYS A 9 -2.53 -13.55 6.90
N GLY A 10 -3.29 -12.46 6.98
CA GLY A 10 -4.09 -12.09 8.16
C GLY A 10 -3.33 -11.38 9.28
N ALA A 11 -1.98 -11.41 9.28
CA ALA A 11 -1.15 -10.83 10.35
C ALA A 11 -1.12 -9.30 10.38
N VAL A 12 -1.54 -8.64 9.29
CA VAL A 12 -1.53 -7.17 9.16
C VAL A 12 -2.89 -6.68 8.69
N ARG A 13 -3.41 -5.66 9.38
CA ARG A 13 -4.69 -4.99 9.07
C ARG A 13 -4.51 -3.48 9.01
N TYR A 14 -5.35 -2.81 8.24
CA TYR A 14 -5.41 -1.36 8.18
C TYR A 14 -6.84 -0.84 8.07
N GLU A 15 -7.03 0.39 8.52
CA GLU A 15 -8.25 1.17 8.36
C GLU A 15 -7.88 2.60 7.95
N CYS A 16 -8.64 3.18 7.03
CA CYS A 16 -8.52 4.55 6.58
C CYS A 16 -9.86 5.27 6.70
N ILE A 17 -9.89 6.40 7.40
CA ILE A 17 -11.10 7.20 7.65
C ILE A 17 -11.29 8.38 6.69
N ALA A 18 -10.41 8.52 5.69
CA ALA A 18 -10.45 9.59 4.70
C ALA A 18 -10.53 9.04 3.27
N ASP A 19 -11.08 9.85 2.37
CA ASP A 19 -11.06 9.55 0.95
C ASP A 19 -9.63 9.71 0.37
N PRO A 20 -9.25 8.87 -0.61
CA PRO A 20 -7.98 9.02 -1.30
C PRO A 20 -7.88 10.39 -1.99
N VAL A 21 -6.74 11.06 -1.80
CA VAL A 21 -6.44 12.32 -2.50
C VAL A 21 -5.94 12.08 -3.93
N ALA A 22 -5.43 10.88 -4.19
CA ALA A 22 -5.06 10.40 -5.52
C ALA A 22 -5.11 8.88 -5.59
N ALA A 23 -5.38 8.36 -6.77
CA ALA A 23 -5.38 6.93 -7.08
C ALA A 23 -4.76 6.71 -8.47
N GLY A 24 -4.07 5.59 -8.65
CA GLY A 24 -3.55 5.25 -9.98
C GLY A 24 -2.72 3.96 -10.02
N HIS A 25 -2.29 3.62 -11.23
CA HIS A 25 -1.46 2.44 -11.50
C HIS A 25 -0.06 2.87 -11.93
N CYS A 26 0.96 2.44 -11.18
CA CYS A 26 2.34 2.73 -11.51
C CYS A 26 2.96 1.56 -12.28
N GLN A 27 3.59 1.86 -13.42
CA GLN A 27 4.14 0.88 -14.36
C GLN A 27 5.68 0.89 -14.39
N CYS A 28 6.34 1.63 -13.49
CA CYS A 28 7.80 1.66 -13.44
C CYS A 28 8.38 0.27 -13.14
N VAL A 29 9.65 0.06 -13.49
CA VAL A 29 10.34 -1.23 -13.34
C VAL A 29 10.24 -1.76 -11.89
N GLU A 30 10.44 -0.88 -10.91
CA GLU A 30 10.30 -1.22 -9.49
C GLU A 30 8.91 -1.74 -9.13
N CYS A 31 7.87 -1.00 -9.50
CA CYS A 31 6.49 -1.35 -9.18
C CYS A 31 6.08 -2.67 -9.84
N ARG A 32 6.57 -2.95 -11.05
CA ARG A 32 6.33 -4.23 -11.72
C ARG A 32 7.02 -5.38 -10.99
N LYS A 33 8.31 -5.25 -10.69
CA LYS A 33 9.10 -6.28 -10.00
C LYS A 33 8.53 -6.62 -8.63
N THR A 34 8.25 -5.61 -7.82
CA THR A 34 7.83 -5.78 -6.42
C THR A 34 6.36 -6.19 -6.25
N SER A 35 5.53 -6.05 -7.28
CA SER A 35 4.15 -6.57 -7.26
C SER A 35 3.99 -7.90 -8.00
N ALA A 36 5.05 -8.37 -8.69
CA ALA A 36 4.99 -9.49 -9.63
C ALA A 36 3.87 -9.33 -10.69
N ALA A 37 3.56 -8.09 -11.08
CA ALA A 37 2.49 -7.76 -12.01
C ALA A 37 2.92 -6.68 -13.02
N GLY A 38 2.12 -6.44 -14.05
CA GLY A 38 2.37 -5.39 -15.05
C GLY A 38 2.31 -3.96 -14.50
N HIS A 39 1.73 -3.77 -13.31
CA HIS A 39 1.66 -2.49 -12.60
C HIS A 39 1.42 -2.72 -11.10
N ARG A 40 1.58 -1.66 -10.29
CA ARG A 40 1.12 -1.62 -8.90
C ARG A 40 0.03 -0.56 -8.73
N SER A 41 -1.13 -0.96 -8.21
CA SER A 41 -2.20 -0.04 -7.81
C SER A 41 -1.82 0.69 -6.53
N LYS A 42 -1.95 2.01 -6.50
CA LYS A 42 -1.63 2.85 -5.34
C LYS A 42 -2.80 3.78 -5.02
N LEU A 43 -2.99 4.01 -3.73
CA LEU A 43 -3.87 5.04 -3.17
C LEU A 43 -3.02 5.97 -2.31
N VAL A 44 -3.25 7.28 -2.44
CA VAL A 44 -2.60 8.28 -1.61
C VAL A 44 -3.65 8.81 -0.64
N VAL A 45 -3.35 8.73 0.65
CA VAL A 45 -4.22 9.16 1.76
C VAL A 45 -3.40 9.92 2.80
N PRO A 46 -4.00 10.82 3.58
CA PRO A 46 -3.32 11.48 4.69
C PRO A 46 -2.82 10.46 5.72
N ARG A 47 -1.55 10.56 6.15
CA ARG A 47 -0.94 9.60 7.09
C ARG A 47 -1.73 9.49 8.41
N ALA A 48 -2.26 10.60 8.90
CA ALA A 48 -3.05 10.67 10.12
C ALA A 48 -4.41 9.98 10.02
N ALA A 49 -4.90 9.74 8.80
CA ALA A 49 -6.16 9.04 8.57
C ALA A 49 -6.02 7.51 8.55
N VAL A 50 -4.79 6.99 8.66
CA VAL A 50 -4.50 5.55 8.55
C VAL A 50 -4.03 4.96 9.87
N ALA A 51 -4.76 3.95 10.33
CA ALA A 51 -4.36 3.06 11.41
C ALA A 51 -3.89 1.72 10.84
N LEU A 52 -2.85 1.14 11.45
CA LEU A 52 -2.21 -0.12 11.05
C LEU A 52 -2.01 -0.99 12.29
N TRP A 53 -2.28 -2.29 12.15
CA TRP A 53 -2.07 -3.29 13.20
C TRP A 53 -1.30 -4.49 12.64
N GLY A 54 -0.48 -5.11 13.49
CA GLY A 54 0.37 -6.24 13.14
C GLY A 54 1.86 -5.90 13.09
N GLU A 55 2.71 -6.90 12.88
CA GLU A 55 4.16 -6.72 12.74
C GLU A 55 4.53 -6.40 11.29
N LEU A 56 5.10 -5.22 11.07
CA LEU A 56 5.53 -4.75 9.75
C LEU A 56 7.03 -5.00 9.56
N LYS A 57 7.40 -5.48 8.36
CA LYS A 57 8.79 -5.55 7.91
C LYS A 57 8.99 -4.59 6.75
N PHE A 58 10.10 -3.86 6.78
CA PHE A 58 10.44 -2.87 5.78
C PHE A 58 11.64 -3.35 4.97
N TYR A 59 11.56 -3.16 3.65
CA TYR A 59 12.63 -3.51 2.71
C TYR A 59 12.89 -2.30 1.82
N PHE A 60 14.16 -1.98 1.62
CA PHE A 60 14.61 -0.92 0.73
C PHE A 60 15.29 -1.55 -0.48
N MET A 61 15.03 -1.03 -1.68
CA MET A 61 15.73 -1.48 -2.86
C MET A 61 17.15 -0.91 -2.88
N THR A 62 18.13 -1.77 -3.13
CA THR A 62 19.55 -1.41 -3.09
C THR A 62 20.15 -1.08 -4.46
N ASN A 63 19.39 -1.19 -5.55
CA ASN A 63 19.85 -0.91 -6.90
C ASN A 63 18.69 -0.29 -7.70
N SER A 64 18.73 1.03 -7.92
CA SER A 64 17.77 1.74 -8.78
C SER A 64 18.37 2.02 -10.16
#